data_AF-A0AAW4PI48-F1
#
_entry.id   AF-A0AAW4PI48-F1
#
_cell.length_a   1.000
_cell.length_b   1.000
_cell.length_c   1.000
_cell.angle_alpha   90.00
_cell.angle_beta   90.00
_cell.angle_gamma   90.00
#
_symmetry.space_group_name_H-M   'P 1'
#
loop_
_entity.id
_entity.type
_entity.pdbx_description
1 polymer ?
#
loop_
_entity_poly.entity_id
_entity_poly.type
_entity_poly.pdbx_seq_one_letter_code
_entity_poly.pdbx_strand_id
1 'polypeptide(L)'
;MTENRSATDIFGLLADDTRIDILRAVAVSQYEGEQVGAGAAELAFSEIYDHVDVENTSKLSYHLGELTGAYLRKSDDGYSLSHAGERIVRFILSGNYEQPESFGPEPVAGTCVYCGEEALEAERSHQFFRIDCTACDQQVMGQPITPAQVRTRDSESLVQSVKVRSAEVAKQIRQDMCPECGAQLAADIVAVPDSPLPAADSFVVTSTCNACLREYNSPLTYSVVYHPASIAFHWDRGIDVTTRGLWEFHEYVYEGQWTSEQTASDPDEYEVVLRHGDDAVRLYLDSTATVVQTERVRGESGEFRPS
;
A
#
# COMPACT_ATOMS: atom_id res chain seq x y z
N MET A 1 -16.06 -27.71 -15.19
CA MET A 1 -15.29 -28.28 -14.07
C MET A 1 -13.86 -27.82 -14.26
N THR A 2 -13.41 -26.86 -13.47
CA THR A 2 -12.01 -26.42 -13.49
C THR A 2 -11.19 -27.57 -12.94
N GLU A 3 -10.38 -28.21 -13.78
CA GLU A 3 -9.33 -29.10 -13.29
C GLU A 3 -8.48 -28.30 -12.31
N ASN A 4 -8.44 -28.74 -11.06
CA ASN A 4 -7.73 -28.04 -10.01
C ASN A 4 -6.23 -28.33 -10.19
N ARG A 5 -5.62 -27.61 -11.15
CA ARG A 5 -4.17 -27.67 -11.42
C ARG A 5 -3.43 -27.18 -10.18
N SER A 6 -2.34 -27.86 -9.83
CA SER A 6 -1.51 -27.40 -8.72
C SER A 6 -0.85 -26.06 -9.07
N ALA A 7 -0.42 -25.29 -8.05
CA ALA A 7 0.35 -24.07 -8.28
C ALA A 7 1.59 -24.35 -9.14
N THR A 8 2.26 -25.48 -8.91
CA THR A 8 3.42 -25.92 -9.71
C THR A 8 3.07 -26.09 -11.18
N ASP A 9 1.92 -26.69 -11.50
CA ASP A 9 1.51 -26.89 -12.89
C ASP A 9 1.14 -25.57 -13.58
N ILE A 10 0.58 -24.62 -12.81
CA ILE A 10 0.20 -23.29 -13.30
C ILE A 10 1.44 -22.44 -13.56
N PHE A 11 2.40 -22.40 -12.64
CA PHE A 11 3.64 -21.67 -12.85
C PHE A 11 4.56 -22.35 -13.87
N GLY A 12 4.53 -23.68 -13.95
CA GLY A 12 5.28 -24.45 -14.95
C GLY A 12 4.90 -24.12 -16.39
N LEU A 13 3.67 -23.66 -16.64
CA LEU A 13 3.29 -23.14 -17.96
C LEU A 13 4.13 -21.92 -18.37
N LEU A 14 4.55 -21.07 -17.43
CA LEU A 14 5.29 -19.83 -17.73
C LEU A 14 6.80 -20.04 -17.84
N ALA A 15 7.29 -21.28 -17.66
CA ALA A 15 8.70 -21.62 -17.88
C ALA A 15 9.03 -21.79 -19.38
N ASP A 16 8.54 -20.85 -20.20
CA ASP A 16 8.66 -20.81 -21.65
C ASP A 16 8.50 -19.34 -22.11
N ASP A 17 9.53 -18.81 -22.76
CA ASP A 17 9.59 -17.39 -23.12
C ASP A 17 8.46 -16.98 -24.08
N THR A 18 8.12 -17.84 -25.04
CA THR A 18 7.03 -17.58 -26.00
C THR A 18 5.70 -17.40 -25.29
N ARG A 19 5.43 -18.16 -24.22
CA ARG A 19 4.19 -18.00 -23.44
C ARG A 19 4.17 -16.68 -22.65
N ILE A 20 5.32 -16.21 -22.15
CA ILE A 20 5.42 -14.89 -21.52
C ILE A 20 5.18 -13.79 -22.57
N ASP A 21 5.76 -13.93 -23.75
CA ASP A 21 5.62 -12.97 -24.85
C ASP A 21 4.19 -12.90 -25.37
N ILE A 22 3.47 -14.03 -25.43
CA ILE A 22 2.02 -14.04 -25.73
C ILE A 22 1.24 -13.21 -24.72
N LEU A 23 1.47 -13.38 -23.41
CA LEU A 23 0.75 -12.60 -22.39
C LEU A 23 1.06 -11.11 -22.51
N ARG A 24 2.33 -10.76 -22.73
CA ARG A 24 2.76 -9.38 -22.96
C ARG A 24 2.10 -8.77 -24.20
N ALA A 25 2.12 -9.48 -25.32
CA ALA A 25 1.48 -9.05 -26.56
C ALA A 25 -0.01 -8.79 -26.33
N VAL A 26 -0.71 -9.71 -25.64
CA VAL A 26 -2.13 -9.50 -25.34
C VAL A 26 -2.37 -8.24 -24.50
N ALA A 27 -1.58 -8.05 -23.45
CA ALA A 27 -1.69 -6.88 -22.58
C ALA A 27 -1.36 -5.55 -23.30
N VAL A 28 -0.36 -5.54 -24.18
CA VAL A 28 0.06 -4.34 -24.93
C VAL A 28 -0.99 -3.98 -25.98
N SER A 29 -1.46 -4.95 -26.77
CA SER A 29 -2.49 -4.68 -27.77
C SER A 29 -3.82 -4.25 -27.14
N GLN A 30 -4.18 -4.79 -25.95
CA GLN A 30 -5.32 -4.28 -25.18
C GLN A 30 -5.16 -2.80 -24.82
N TYR A 31 -3.98 -2.40 -24.32
CA TYR A 31 -3.69 -1.01 -23.97
C TYR A 31 -3.71 -0.08 -25.20
N GLU A 32 -3.18 -0.52 -26.34
CA GLU A 32 -3.13 0.27 -27.58
C GLU A 32 -4.50 0.36 -28.28
N GLY A 33 -5.35 -0.67 -28.13
CA GLY A 33 -6.67 -0.74 -28.73
C GLY A 33 -7.83 -0.22 -27.85
N GLU A 34 -7.58 0.05 -26.57
CA GLU A 34 -8.63 0.43 -25.62
C GLU A 34 -9.24 1.81 -25.95
N GLN A 35 -10.55 1.78 -26.24
CA GLN A 35 -11.41 2.96 -26.20
C GLN A 35 -12.08 3.04 -24.83
N VAL A 36 -12.20 4.25 -24.27
CA VAL A 36 -12.80 4.48 -22.94
C VAL A 36 -14.15 3.77 -22.82
N GLY A 37 -14.25 2.82 -21.89
CA GLY A 37 -15.49 2.07 -21.59
C GLY A 37 -15.69 0.78 -22.38
N ALA A 38 -14.76 0.39 -23.26
CA ALA A 38 -14.74 -0.96 -23.81
C ALA A 38 -14.33 -1.96 -22.71
N GLY A 39 -14.98 -3.13 -22.66
CA GLY A 39 -14.57 -4.22 -21.77
C GLY A 39 -13.18 -4.76 -22.15
N ALA A 40 -12.77 -5.88 -21.52
CA ALA A 40 -11.50 -6.51 -21.84
C ALA A 40 -11.42 -6.85 -23.34
N ALA A 41 -10.55 -6.14 -24.08
CA ALA A 41 -10.45 -6.34 -25.52
C ALA A 41 -9.99 -7.77 -25.81
N GLU A 42 -10.65 -8.41 -26.78
CA GLU A 42 -10.32 -9.75 -27.24
C GLU A 42 -9.48 -9.64 -28.50
N LEU A 43 -8.38 -10.38 -28.56
CA LEU A 43 -7.47 -10.35 -29.70
C LEU A 43 -7.61 -11.59 -30.55
N ALA A 44 -7.74 -11.39 -31.85
CA ALA A 44 -7.75 -12.45 -32.84
C ALA A 44 -6.38 -13.16 -32.86
N PHE A 45 -6.39 -14.41 -33.31
CA PHE A 45 -5.16 -15.21 -33.47
C PHE A 45 -4.10 -14.49 -34.33
N SER A 46 -4.52 -13.84 -35.41
CA SER A 46 -3.62 -13.13 -36.32
C SER A 46 -2.95 -11.93 -35.65
N GLU A 47 -3.68 -11.19 -34.81
CA GLU A 47 -3.12 -10.04 -34.08
C GLU A 47 -2.04 -10.50 -33.10
N ILE A 48 -2.30 -11.61 -32.38
CA ILE A 48 -1.28 -12.20 -31.50
C ILE A 48 -0.08 -12.69 -32.30
N TYR A 49 -0.31 -13.34 -33.45
CA TYR A 49 0.76 -13.84 -34.33
C TYR A 49 1.67 -12.73 -34.85
N ASP A 50 1.12 -11.55 -35.14
CA ASP A 50 1.89 -10.40 -35.64
C ASP A 50 2.80 -9.77 -34.58
N HIS A 51 2.53 -10.02 -33.29
CA HIS A 51 3.27 -9.44 -32.15
C HIS A 51 4.19 -10.44 -31.41
N VAL A 52 4.11 -11.73 -31.70
CA VAL A 52 4.88 -12.77 -31.02
C VAL A 52 5.87 -13.42 -31.99
N ASP A 53 7.15 -13.46 -31.62
CA ASP A 53 8.17 -14.15 -32.40
C ASP A 53 8.02 -15.68 -32.26
N VAL A 54 7.32 -16.28 -33.21
CA VAL A 54 7.03 -17.71 -33.24
C VAL A 54 7.23 -18.26 -34.65
N GLU A 55 7.90 -19.42 -34.76
CA GLU A 55 8.32 -19.97 -36.05
C GLU A 55 7.15 -20.27 -37.01
N ASN A 56 5.98 -20.64 -36.47
CA ASN A 56 4.82 -20.98 -37.28
C ASN A 56 3.52 -20.96 -36.46
N THR A 57 2.40 -20.96 -37.18
CA THR A 57 1.04 -20.94 -36.62
C THR A 57 0.70 -22.17 -35.77
N SER A 58 1.29 -23.34 -36.05
CA SER A 58 1.07 -24.56 -35.26
C SER A 58 1.69 -24.44 -33.87
N LYS A 59 2.90 -23.87 -33.76
CA LYS A 59 3.53 -23.59 -32.47
C LYS A 59 2.72 -22.56 -31.69
N LEU A 60 2.28 -21.47 -32.31
CA LEU A 60 1.43 -20.48 -31.62
C LEU A 60 0.14 -21.13 -31.11
N SER A 61 -0.52 -21.95 -31.94
CA SER A 61 -1.74 -22.66 -31.54
C SER A 61 -1.52 -23.57 -30.34
N TYR A 62 -0.36 -24.23 -30.26
CA TYR A 62 0.03 -25.03 -29.10
C TYR A 62 0.17 -24.15 -27.85
N HIS A 63 0.95 -23.07 -27.89
CA HIS A 63 1.14 -22.21 -26.72
C HIS A 63 -0.17 -21.53 -26.25
N LEU A 64 -1.02 -21.09 -27.18
CA LEU A 64 -2.34 -20.56 -26.85
C LEU A 64 -3.24 -21.63 -26.21
N GLY A 65 -3.19 -22.87 -26.70
CA GLY A 65 -3.90 -24.00 -26.09
C GLY A 65 -3.46 -24.23 -24.64
N GLU A 66 -2.15 -24.23 -24.39
CA GLU A 66 -1.56 -24.44 -23.07
C GLU A 66 -1.90 -23.34 -22.05
N LEU A 67 -2.01 -22.09 -22.52
CA LEU A 67 -2.35 -20.93 -21.69
C LEU A 67 -3.86 -20.78 -21.46
N THR A 68 -4.69 -21.33 -22.34
CA THR A 68 -6.15 -21.20 -22.26
C THR A 68 -6.69 -21.91 -21.01
N GLY A 69 -7.63 -21.26 -20.32
CA GLY A 69 -8.20 -21.69 -19.05
C GLY A 69 -7.42 -21.14 -17.85
N ALA A 70 -6.08 -21.22 -17.86
CA ALA A 70 -5.23 -20.73 -16.78
C ALA A 70 -5.00 -19.22 -16.87
N TYR A 71 -4.36 -18.75 -17.94
CA TYR A 71 -3.95 -17.35 -18.12
C TYR A 71 -4.74 -16.63 -19.22
N LEU A 72 -5.30 -17.38 -20.17
CA LEU A 72 -6.15 -16.84 -21.23
C LEU A 72 -7.56 -17.39 -21.15
N ARG A 73 -8.52 -16.58 -21.57
CA ARG A 73 -9.87 -16.99 -21.93
C ARG A 73 -9.97 -16.95 -23.45
N LYS A 74 -10.70 -17.91 -24.01
CA LYS A 74 -10.98 -18.00 -25.44
C LYS A 74 -12.48 -17.84 -25.67
N SER A 75 -12.84 -16.97 -26.60
CA SER A 75 -14.19 -16.73 -27.10
C SER A 75 -14.24 -16.99 -28.61
N ASP A 76 -15.38 -16.67 -29.23
CA ASP A 76 -15.51 -16.66 -30.69
C ASP A 76 -14.77 -15.47 -31.33
N ASP A 77 -14.64 -14.35 -30.60
CA ASP A 77 -14.01 -13.12 -31.11
C ASP A 77 -12.49 -13.07 -30.85
N GLY A 78 -11.95 -13.93 -29.96
CA GLY A 78 -10.51 -14.05 -29.79
C GLY A 78 -10.05 -14.58 -28.43
N TYR A 79 -8.92 -14.05 -27.97
CA TYR A 79 -8.31 -14.37 -26.69
C TYR A 79 -8.25 -13.13 -25.80
N SER A 80 -8.56 -13.29 -24.51
CA SER A 80 -8.42 -12.25 -23.49
C SER A 80 -7.73 -12.81 -22.25
N LEU A 81 -7.19 -11.94 -21.40
CA LEU A 81 -6.58 -12.37 -20.14
C LEU A 81 -7.64 -12.94 -19.18
N SER A 82 -7.31 -14.03 -18.51
CA SER A 82 -8.02 -14.50 -17.32
C SER A 82 -7.65 -13.61 -16.11
N HIS A 83 -8.26 -13.86 -14.93
CA HIS A 83 -7.82 -13.20 -13.70
C HIS A 83 -6.33 -13.44 -13.41
N ALA A 84 -5.86 -14.68 -13.53
CA ALA A 84 -4.45 -15.00 -13.29
C ALA A 84 -3.55 -14.41 -14.36
N GLY A 85 -3.98 -14.42 -15.63
CA GLY A 85 -3.28 -13.78 -16.75
C GLY A 85 -3.09 -12.29 -16.52
N GLU A 86 -4.16 -11.61 -16.12
CA GLU A 86 -4.16 -10.18 -15.78
C GLU A 86 -3.18 -9.90 -14.63
N ARG A 87 -3.27 -10.63 -13.53
CA ARG A 87 -2.39 -10.44 -12.38
C ARG A 87 -0.91 -10.64 -12.73
N ILE A 88 -0.57 -11.72 -13.44
CA ILE A 88 0.82 -12.06 -13.72
C ILE A 88 1.43 -11.14 -14.79
N VAL A 89 0.68 -10.77 -15.82
CA VAL A 89 1.22 -9.90 -16.88
C VAL A 89 1.52 -8.50 -16.36
N ARG A 90 0.69 -7.95 -15.44
CA ARG A 90 0.99 -6.65 -14.80
C ARG A 90 2.24 -6.74 -13.93
N PHE A 91 2.43 -7.84 -13.21
CA PHE A 91 3.64 -8.11 -12.42
C PHE A 91 4.89 -8.21 -13.30
N ILE A 92 4.78 -8.86 -14.47
CA ILE A 92 5.86 -8.99 -15.45
C ILE A 92 6.18 -7.63 -16.09
N LEU A 93 5.19 -6.91 -16.60
CA LEU A 93 5.39 -5.62 -17.30
C LEU A 93 5.91 -4.54 -16.36
N SER A 94 5.52 -4.56 -15.08
CA SER A 94 6.06 -3.62 -14.09
C SER A 94 7.48 -3.98 -13.62
N GLY A 95 7.98 -5.19 -13.96
CA GLY A 95 9.28 -5.69 -13.52
C GLY A 95 9.31 -6.04 -12.03
N ASN A 96 8.17 -6.37 -11.41
CA ASN A 96 8.11 -6.62 -9.95
C ASN A 96 8.81 -7.91 -9.49
N TYR A 97 9.35 -8.71 -10.43
CA TYR A 97 10.29 -9.81 -10.12
C TYR A 97 11.74 -9.35 -9.93
N GLU A 98 12.04 -8.08 -10.23
CA GLU A 98 13.35 -7.46 -10.10
C GLU A 98 13.49 -6.73 -8.76
N GLN A 99 14.71 -6.34 -8.40
CA GLN A 99 14.92 -5.43 -7.28
C GLN A 99 14.73 -3.98 -7.75
N PRO A 100 14.15 -3.10 -6.92
CA PRO A 100 14.13 -1.68 -7.22
C PRO A 100 15.56 -1.13 -7.41
N GLU A 101 15.73 -0.20 -8.35
CA GLU A 101 17.01 0.47 -8.57
C GLU A 101 17.46 1.22 -7.31
N SER A 102 18.77 1.40 -7.15
CA SER A 102 19.32 2.18 -6.02
C SER A 102 18.92 3.65 -6.13
N PHE A 103 18.52 4.24 -5.00
CA PHE A 103 18.36 5.68 -4.86
C PHE A 103 18.86 6.10 -3.47
N GLY A 104 19.09 7.41 -3.32
CA GLY A 104 19.56 8.01 -2.07
C GLY A 104 21.08 7.93 -1.88
N PRO A 105 21.58 8.46 -0.76
CA PRO A 105 20.81 9.12 0.31
C PRO A 105 20.14 10.41 -0.18
N GLU A 106 18.87 10.57 0.14
CA GLU A 106 18.06 11.73 -0.20
C GLU A 106 17.51 12.37 1.10
N PRO A 107 17.83 13.63 1.41
CA PRO A 107 17.26 14.30 2.58
C PRO A 107 15.73 14.35 2.51
N VAL A 108 15.06 14.05 3.63
CA VAL A 108 13.61 14.13 3.73
C VAL A 108 13.21 15.01 4.91
N ALA A 109 12.15 15.80 4.72
CA ALA A 109 11.58 16.60 5.81
C ALA A 109 10.99 15.69 6.90
N GLY A 110 11.12 16.12 8.16
CA GLY A 110 10.55 15.44 9.31
C GLY A 110 11.54 15.34 10.47
N THR A 111 11.01 14.98 11.62
CA THR A 111 11.75 14.87 12.88
C THR A 111 12.04 13.40 13.19
N CYS A 112 13.21 13.10 13.72
CA CYS A 112 13.49 11.78 14.25
C CYS A 112 12.65 11.52 15.51
N VAL A 113 11.82 10.48 15.49
CA VAL A 113 10.98 10.09 16.63
C VAL A 113 11.78 9.66 17.86
N TYR A 114 13.06 9.32 17.71
CA TYR A 114 13.92 8.86 18.81
C TYR A 114 14.72 9.99 19.46
N CYS A 115 15.31 10.89 18.66
CA CYS A 115 16.22 11.93 19.17
C CYS A 115 15.73 13.37 18.98
N GLY A 116 14.67 13.61 18.20
CA GLY A 116 14.14 14.95 17.97
C GLY A 116 14.87 15.77 16.90
N GLU A 117 15.93 15.23 16.28
CA GLU A 117 16.71 15.94 15.26
C GLU A 117 16.06 15.86 13.86
N GLU A 118 16.15 16.94 13.08
CA GLU A 118 15.70 17.03 11.68
C GLU A 118 16.79 16.54 10.70
N ALA A 119 17.30 15.34 10.95
CA ALA A 119 18.44 14.77 10.25
C ALA A 119 18.08 13.44 9.56
N LEU A 120 17.00 13.45 8.76
CA LEU A 120 16.45 12.26 8.12
C LEU A 120 16.92 12.12 6.66
N GLU A 121 17.41 10.94 6.31
CA GLU A 121 17.77 10.59 4.93
C GLU A 121 17.05 9.31 4.50
N ALA A 122 16.56 9.32 3.27
CA ALA A 122 15.93 8.18 2.64
C ALA A 122 16.87 7.50 1.64
N GLU A 123 16.88 6.17 1.65
CA GLU A 123 17.62 5.37 0.67
C GLU A 123 16.91 4.05 0.36
N ARG A 124 17.35 3.40 -0.72
CA ARG A 124 16.89 2.04 -1.04
C ARG A 124 17.58 1.00 -0.17
N SER A 125 16.85 0.41 0.77
CA SER A 125 17.30 -0.78 1.49
C SER A 125 16.56 -2.02 0.99
N HIS A 126 17.25 -2.88 0.23
CA HIS A 126 16.65 -4.04 -0.46
C HIS A 126 15.41 -3.67 -1.32
N GLN A 127 14.22 -3.98 -0.84
CA GLN A 127 12.93 -3.71 -1.50
C GLN A 127 12.15 -2.57 -0.80
N PHE A 128 12.80 -1.86 0.12
CA PHE A 128 12.20 -0.86 0.97
C PHE A 128 12.77 0.53 0.67
N PHE A 129 11.88 1.52 0.69
CA PHE A 129 12.23 2.91 0.97
C PHE A 129 12.43 3.00 2.48
N ARG A 130 13.69 3.15 2.89
CA ARG A 130 14.08 3.21 4.30
C ARG A 130 14.48 4.64 4.63
N ILE A 131 14.00 5.15 5.76
CA ILE A 131 14.42 6.43 6.32
C ILE A 131 15.22 6.14 7.58
N ASP A 132 16.44 6.66 7.62
CA ASP A 132 17.34 6.60 8.77
C ASP A 132 17.61 8.02 9.29
N CYS A 133 17.86 8.16 10.59
CA CYS A 133 18.31 9.41 11.19
C CYS A 133 19.84 9.41 11.29
N THR A 134 20.51 10.37 10.65
CA THR A 134 21.97 10.48 10.63
C THR A 134 22.57 11.00 11.95
N ALA A 135 21.75 11.49 12.87
CA ALA A 135 22.19 11.97 14.18
C ALA A 135 22.28 10.86 15.25
N CYS A 136 21.42 9.83 15.17
CA CYS A 136 21.35 8.76 16.16
C CYS A 136 21.39 7.34 15.57
N ASP A 137 21.62 7.22 14.26
CA ASP A 137 21.73 5.98 13.50
C ASP A 137 20.52 5.03 13.62
N GLN A 138 19.34 5.57 13.94
CA GLN A 138 18.11 4.79 14.07
C GLN A 138 17.32 4.79 12.76
N GLN A 139 16.79 3.62 12.40
CA GLN A 139 15.79 3.50 11.34
C GLN A 139 14.44 4.02 11.87
N VAL A 140 13.93 5.09 11.26
CA VAL A 140 12.67 5.72 11.68
C VAL A 140 11.47 5.19 10.91
N MET A 141 11.67 4.74 9.66
CA MET A 141 10.59 4.19 8.83
C MET A 141 11.15 3.26 7.76
N GLY A 142 10.37 2.26 7.38
CA GLY A 142 10.62 1.47 6.19
C GLY A 142 9.31 1.04 5.54
N GLN A 143 9.17 1.19 4.23
CA GLN A 143 8.01 0.69 3.50
C GLN A 143 8.38 0.10 2.14
N PRO A 144 7.67 -0.93 1.66
CA PRO A 144 7.96 -1.52 0.36
C PRO A 144 7.83 -0.50 -0.78
N ILE A 145 8.75 -0.56 -1.72
CA ILE A 145 8.69 0.15 -3.00
C ILE A 145 8.81 -0.84 -4.15
N THR A 146 8.25 -0.50 -5.30
CA THR A 146 8.29 -1.36 -6.48
C THR A 146 9.35 -0.89 -7.49
N PRO A 147 9.90 -1.78 -8.32
CA PRO A 147 10.80 -1.39 -9.41
C PRO A 147 10.19 -0.32 -10.34
N ALA A 148 8.93 -0.48 -10.72
CA ALA A 148 8.23 0.52 -11.53
C ALA A 148 8.08 1.87 -10.81
N GLN A 149 7.88 1.87 -9.48
CA GLN A 149 7.77 3.11 -8.71
C GLN A 149 9.06 3.92 -8.75
N VAL A 150 10.21 3.25 -8.61
CA VAL A 150 11.54 3.86 -8.66
C VAL A 150 11.91 4.28 -10.09
N ARG A 151 11.78 3.38 -11.08
CA ARG A 151 12.20 3.63 -12.47
C ARG A 151 11.49 4.81 -13.14
N THR A 152 10.26 5.12 -12.71
CA THR A 152 9.42 6.15 -13.34
C THR A 152 9.50 7.53 -12.67
N ARG A 153 10.36 7.70 -11.67
CA ARG A 153 10.42 8.90 -10.82
C ARG A 153 11.86 9.30 -10.51
N ASP A 154 12.09 10.60 -10.43
CA ASP A 154 13.27 11.13 -9.73
C ASP A 154 13.12 10.99 -8.20
N SER A 155 14.17 11.31 -7.44
CA SER A 155 14.18 11.17 -5.99
C SER A 155 13.02 11.92 -5.31
N GLU A 156 12.80 13.19 -5.68
CA GLU A 156 11.75 14.01 -5.07
C GLU A 156 10.36 13.43 -5.34
N SER A 157 10.08 13.09 -6.60
CA SER A 157 8.80 12.48 -7.00
C SER A 157 8.61 11.10 -6.38
N LEU A 158 9.69 10.33 -6.15
CA LEU A 158 9.65 9.05 -5.45
C LEU A 158 9.22 9.25 -4.00
N VAL A 159 9.83 10.19 -3.27
CA VAL A 159 9.44 10.54 -1.90
C VAL A 159 7.95 10.91 -1.85
N GLN A 160 7.48 11.77 -2.76
CA GLN A 160 6.05 12.13 -2.83
C GLN A 160 5.15 10.93 -3.11
N SER A 161 5.56 10.02 -4.00
CA SER A 161 4.78 8.82 -4.30
C SER A 161 4.65 7.88 -3.10
N VAL A 162 5.69 7.79 -2.27
CA VAL A 162 5.73 7.01 -1.04
C VAL A 162 4.75 7.59 -0.01
N LYS A 163 4.66 8.93 0.11
CA LYS A 163 3.67 9.60 0.97
C LYS A 163 2.24 9.22 0.58
N VAL A 164 1.88 9.44 -0.69
CA VAL A 164 0.53 9.13 -1.21
C VAL A 164 0.21 7.63 -1.05
N ARG A 165 1.16 6.75 -1.36
CA ARG A 165 0.98 5.30 -1.22
C ARG A 165 0.75 4.90 0.24
N SER A 166 1.45 5.53 1.18
CA SER A 166 1.27 5.28 2.62
C SER A 166 -0.15 5.58 3.07
N ALA A 167 -0.70 6.73 2.67
CA ALA A 167 -2.07 7.12 2.99
C ALA A 167 -3.12 6.14 2.42
N GLU A 168 -2.94 5.72 1.16
CA GLU A 168 -3.84 4.74 0.53
C GLU A 168 -3.76 3.36 1.18
N VAL A 169 -2.56 2.88 1.52
CA VAL A 169 -2.39 1.60 2.22
C VAL A 169 -3.03 1.66 3.62
N ALA A 170 -2.81 2.73 4.37
CA ALA A 170 -3.41 2.91 5.69
C ALA A 170 -4.95 2.94 5.62
N LYS A 171 -5.50 3.60 4.59
CA LYS A 171 -6.95 3.61 4.32
C LYS A 171 -7.51 2.20 4.08
N GLN A 172 -6.82 1.36 3.31
CA GLN A 172 -7.24 -0.03 3.04
C GLN A 172 -7.20 -0.86 4.33
N ILE A 173 -6.11 -0.76 5.10
CA ILE A 173 -5.95 -1.49 6.37
C ILE A 173 -7.08 -1.14 7.34
N ARG A 174 -7.39 0.15 7.51
CA ARG A 174 -8.50 0.63 8.35
C ARG A 174 -9.89 0.22 7.84
N GLN A 175 -10.02 -0.23 6.58
CA GLN A 175 -11.25 -0.79 6.03
C GLN A 175 -11.26 -2.33 6.08
N ASP A 176 -10.41 -2.91 6.93
CA ASP A 176 -10.16 -4.34 7.07
C ASP A 176 -9.83 -5.03 5.75
N MET A 177 -9.20 -4.32 4.80
CA MET A 177 -8.91 -4.85 3.48
C MET A 177 -7.41 -4.98 3.27
N CYS A 178 -6.92 -6.20 3.08
CA CYS A 178 -5.51 -6.49 2.86
C CYS A 178 -4.99 -5.82 1.58
N PRO A 179 -3.98 -4.92 1.67
CA PRO A 179 -3.39 -4.29 0.50
C PRO A 179 -2.79 -5.25 -0.55
N GLU A 180 -2.39 -6.47 -0.17
CA GLU A 180 -1.81 -7.44 -1.11
C GLU A 180 -2.85 -8.25 -1.87
N CYS A 181 -3.91 -8.72 -1.20
CA CYS A 181 -4.85 -9.69 -1.78
C CYS A 181 -6.33 -9.29 -1.70
N GLY A 182 -6.68 -8.19 -1.03
CA GLY A 182 -8.04 -7.72 -0.85
C GLY A 182 -8.90 -8.52 0.12
N ALA A 183 -8.35 -9.55 0.77
CA ALA A 183 -9.06 -10.32 1.79
C ALA A 183 -9.22 -9.52 3.10
N GLN A 184 -10.15 -9.99 3.95
CA GLN A 184 -10.42 -9.35 5.24
C GLN A 184 -9.20 -9.47 6.18
N LEU A 185 -8.87 -8.36 6.84
CA LEU A 185 -7.87 -8.31 7.92
C LEU A 185 -8.55 -8.55 9.28
N ALA A 186 -7.81 -9.20 10.18
CA ALA A 186 -8.12 -9.22 11.60
C ALA A 186 -7.14 -8.29 12.30
N ALA A 187 -7.65 -7.33 13.07
CA ALA A 187 -6.84 -6.34 13.79
C ALA A 187 -6.93 -6.56 15.30
N ASP A 188 -5.79 -6.41 15.96
CA ASP A 188 -5.62 -6.49 17.40
C ASP A 188 -4.74 -5.32 17.87
N ILE A 189 -4.91 -4.89 19.12
CA ILE A 189 -4.07 -3.84 19.74
C ILE A 189 -3.16 -4.49 20.79
N VAL A 190 -1.87 -4.21 20.69
CA VAL A 190 -0.85 -4.73 21.60
C VAL A 190 -0.18 -3.59 22.34
N ALA A 191 -0.13 -3.69 23.67
CA ALA A 191 0.67 -2.79 24.49
C ALA A 191 2.17 -3.10 24.36
N VAL A 192 2.98 -2.06 24.15
CA VAL A 192 4.43 -2.13 24.01
C VAL A 192 5.08 -1.21 25.05
N PRO A 193 5.10 -1.63 26.34
CA PRO A 193 5.56 -0.78 27.45
C PRO A 193 7.05 -0.42 27.40
N ASP A 194 7.88 -1.24 26.73
CA ASP A 194 9.31 -0.99 26.50
C ASP A 194 9.59 -0.50 25.07
N SER A 195 8.62 0.19 24.45
CA SER A 195 8.79 0.74 23.10
C SER A 195 9.94 1.75 23.08
N PRO A 196 10.84 1.71 22.07
CA PRO A 196 11.84 2.74 21.87
C PRO A 196 11.23 4.06 21.37
N LEU A 197 9.95 4.07 20.97
CA LEU A 197 9.20 5.30 20.68
C LEU A 197 8.98 6.11 21.97
N PRO A 198 8.77 7.43 21.88
CA PRO A 198 8.36 8.24 23.02
C PRO A 198 7.16 7.60 23.73
N ALA A 199 7.14 7.65 25.06
CA ALA A 199 6.10 7.03 25.90
C ALA A 199 4.65 7.46 25.55
N ALA A 200 4.50 8.51 24.75
CA ALA A 200 3.25 9.02 24.21
C ALA A 200 2.46 8.03 23.35
N ASP A 201 3.08 6.99 22.77
CA ASP A 201 2.38 5.94 22.00
C ASP A 201 2.83 4.53 22.41
N SER A 202 2.21 4.02 23.47
CA SER A 202 2.52 2.71 24.07
C SER A 202 1.76 1.55 23.41
N PHE A 203 1.03 1.79 22.31
CA PHE A 203 0.19 0.79 21.67
C PHE A 203 0.51 0.64 20.19
N VAL A 204 0.49 -0.59 19.71
CA VAL A 204 0.66 -0.93 18.29
C VAL A 204 -0.58 -1.68 17.83
N VAL A 205 -1.16 -1.22 16.73
CA VAL A 205 -2.18 -1.99 16.01
C VAL A 205 -1.45 -2.98 15.12
N THR A 206 -1.83 -4.25 15.20
CA THR A 206 -1.37 -5.31 14.30
C THR A 206 -2.55 -5.80 13.49
N SER A 207 -2.39 -5.91 12.16
CA SER A 207 -3.43 -6.41 11.26
C SER A 207 -2.90 -7.59 10.45
N THR A 208 -3.58 -8.73 10.55
CA THR A 208 -3.15 -10.00 9.95
C THR A 208 -4.14 -10.47 8.90
N CYS A 209 -3.62 -10.81 7.72
CA CYS A 209 -4.39 -11.44 6.66
C CYS A 209 -4.24 -12.97 6.69
N ASN A 210 -5.30 -13.70 7.06
CA ASN A 210 -5.26 -15.16 7.08
C ASN A 210 -5.22 -15.80 5.68
N ALA A 211 -5.54 -15.05 4.62
CA ALA A 211 -5.55 -15.56 3.24
C ALA A 211 -4.16 -15.57 2.60
N CYS A 212 -3.34 -14.54 2.83
CA CYS A 212 -1.99 -14.44 2.25
C CYS A 212 -0.85 -14.36 3.30
N LEU A 213 -1.20 -14.46 4.59
CA LEU A 213 -0.27 -14.43 5.72
C LEU A 213 0.53 -13.12 5.84
N ARG A 214 0.02 -12.04 5.24
CA ARG A 214 0.62 -10.72 5.36
C ARG A 214 0.22 -10.08 6.68
N GLU A 215 1.20 -9.52 7.35
CA GLU A 215 1.02 -8.73 8.58
C GLU A 215 1.37 -7.27 8.31
N TYR A 216 0.62 -6.39 8.96
CA TYR A 216 0.85 -4.94 8.99
C TYR A 216 0.85 -4.49 10.43
N ASN A 217 1.62 -3.46 10.74
CA ASN A 217 1.59 -2.86 12.05
C ASN A 217 1.83 -1.36 11.95
N SER A 218 1.28 -0.63 12.91
CA SER A 218 1.53 0.79 13.10
C SER A 218 1.30 1.17 14.56
N PRO A 219 2.03 2.17 15.08
CA PRO A 219 1.65 2.83 16.32
C PRO A 219 0.17 3.25 16.29
N LEU A 220 -0.52 3.15 17.42
CA LEU A 220 -1.97 3.36 17.50
C LEU A 220 -2.34 4.80 17.10
N THR A 221 -1.49 5.79 17.41
CA THR A 221 -1.68 7.18 16.96
C THR A 221 -1.69 7.30 15.44
N TYR A 222 -0.82 6.57 14.74
CA TYR A 222 -0.70 6.62 13.28
C TYR A 222 -1.84 5.91 12.56
N SER A 223 -2.49 4.93 13.20
CA SER A 223 -3.62 4.19 12.63
C SER A 223 -4.83 5.08 12.30
N VAL A 224 -4.97 6.20 13.01
CA VAL A 224 -6.11 7.13 12.86
C VAL A 224 -5.80 8.41 12.09
N VAL A 225 -4.55 8.65 11.70
CA VAL A 225 -4.13 9.89 11.01
C VAL A 225 -4.96 10.14 9.76
N TYR A 226 -5.23 9.10 8.99
CA TYR A 226 -6.02 9.17 7.75
C TYR A 226 -7.51 8.87 7.96
N HIS A 227 -8.00 8.84 9.22
CA HIS A 227 -9.44 8.76 9.52
C HIS A 227 -10.17 10.01 9.01
N PRO A 228 -11.41 9.92 8.48
CA PRO A 228 -12.11 11.10 7.95
C PRO A 228 -12.24 12.25 8.94
N ALA A 229 -12.41 11.96 10.24
CA ALA A 229 -12.44 12.98 11.29
C ALA A 229 -11.09 13.69 11.46
N SER A 230 -9.98 12.95 11.39
CA SER A 230 -8.62 13.50 11.41
C SER A 230 -8.32 14.30 10.15
N ILE A 231 -8.66 13.77 8.98
CA ILE A 231 -8.52 14.49 7.69
C ILE A 231 -9.27 15.81 7.76
N ALA A 232 -10.55 15.79 8.11
CA ALA A 232 -11.34 17.01 8.19
C ALA A 232 -10.81 17.97 9.27
N PHE A 233 -10.33 17.46 10.42
CA PHE A 233 -9.75 18.30 11.48
C PHE A 233 -8.48 19.03 11.00
N HIS A 234 -7.56 18.31 10.35
CA HIS A 234 -6.32 18.88 9.84
C HIS A 234 -6.56 19.76 8.60
N TRP A 235 -7.49 19.37 7.73
CA TRP A 235 -7.86 20.15 6.54
C TRP A 235 -8.43 21.53 6.90
N ASP A 236 -9.30 21.59 7.91
CA ASP A 236 -9.83 22.87 8.44
C ASP A 236 -8.71 23.81 8.95
N ARG A 237 -7.49 23.28 9.17
CA ARG A 237 -6.29 24.00 9.63
C ARG A 237 -5.22 24.14 8.52
N GLY A 238 -5.57 23.85 7.28
CA GLY A 238 -4.68 24.00 6.12
C GLY A 238 -3.65 22.88 5.98
N ILE A 239 -3.80 21.76 6.70
CA ILE A 239 -2.92 20.60 6.62
C ILE A 239 -3.64 19.47 5.89
N ASP A 240 -3.17 19.12 4.71
CA ASP A 240 -3.60 17.90 4.03
C ASP A 240 -2.74 16.73 4.50
N VAL A 241 -3.25 15.96 5.47
CA VAL A 241 -2.54 14.78 5.98
C VAL A 241 -2.34 13.71 4.92
N THR A 242 -3.18 13.66 3.86
CA THR A 242 -3.13 12.59 2.84
C THR A 242 -1.98 12.74 1.85
N THR A 243 -1.32 13.91 1.84
CA THR A 243 -0.14 14.19 1.02
C THR A 243 1.17 14.15 1.83
N ARG A 244 1.08 13.88 3.14
CA ARG A 244 2.23 13.76 4.04
C ARG A 244 2.58 12.30 4.32
N GLY A 245 3.85 12.03 4.53
CA GLY A 245 4.34 10.73 5.00
C GLY A 245 4.15 10.58 6.50
N LEU A 246 3.96 9.35 6.99
CA LEU A 246 3.82 9.11 8.44
C LEU A 246 4.97 9.68 9.27
N TRP A 247 6.19 9.68 8.72
CA TRP A 247 7.37 10.21 9.39
C TRP A 247 7.34 11.73 9.59
N GLU A 248 6.56 12.45 8.79
CA GLU A 248 6.40 13.90 8.92
C GLU A 248 5.51 14.30 10.10
N PHE A 249 4.90 13.32 10.78
CA PHE A 249 4.12 13.53 12.00
C PHE A 249 4.86 13.12 13.27
N HIS A 250 6.12 12.68 13.15
CA HIS A 250 6.94 12.29 14.30
C HIS A 250 7.12 13.44 15.30
N GLU A 251 7.14 14.69 14.84
CA GLU A 251 7.18 15.88 15.71
C GLU A 251 6.07 15.85 16.76
N TYR A 252 4.83 15.51 16.37
CA TYR A 252 3.69 15.52 17.28
C TYR A 252 3.75 14.42 18.33
N VAL A 253 4.29 13.25 17.98
CA VAL A 253 4.48 12.14 18.93
C VAL A 253 5.66 12.43 19.85
N TYR A 254 6.75 12.96 19.30
CA TYR A 254 7.94 13.34 20.05
C TYR A 254 7.64 14.40 21.12
N GLU A 255 6.81 15.39 20.78
CA GLU A 255 6.38 16.45 21.70
C GLU A 255 5.21 16.05 22.62
N GLY A 256 4.68 14.82 22.50
CA GLY A 256 3.53 14.36 23.28
C GLY A 256 2.20 15.07 22.94
N GLN A 257 2.14 15.71 21.78
CA GLN A 257 0.91 16.32 21.26
C GLN A 257 -0.05 15.25 20.73
N TRP A 258 0.48 14.17 20.17
CA TRP A 258 -0.29 13.00 19.75
C TRP A 258 -0.05 11.86 20.72
N THR A 259 -1.13 11.36 21.30
CA THR A 259 -1.07 10.36 22.38
C THR A 259 -2.09 9.26 22.18
N SER A 260 -1.80 8.07 22.70
CA SER A 260 -2.75 6.96 22.80
C SER A 260 -2.81 6.42 24.23
N GLU A 261 -4.01 6.09 24.70
CA GLU A 261 -4.21 5.45 25.99
C GLU A 261 -5.36 4.43 25.96
N GLN A 262 -5.33 3.47 26.88
CA GLN A 262 -6.43 2.54 27.11
C GLN A 262 -7.38 3.15 28.14
N THR A 263 -8.65 3.32 27.78
CA THR A 263 -9.68 3.96 28.61
C THR A 263 -10.56 2.94 29.36
N ALA A 264 -10.69 1.72 28.82
CA ALA A 264 -11.37 0.59 29.46
C ALA A 264 -10.71 -0.75 29.08
N SER A 265 -10.96 -1.80 29.87
CA SER A 265 -10.33 -3.13 29.72
C SER A 265 -11.32 -4.31 29.73
N ASP A 266 -12.63 -4.05 29.72
CA ASP A 266 -13.68 -5.07 29.63
C ASP A 266 -15.00 -4.45 29.10
N PRO A 267 -15.18 -4.34 27.77
CA PRO A 267 -14.18 -4.65 26.73
C PRO A 267 -13.04 -3.63 26.68
N ASP A 268 -11.94 -3.97 25.99
CA ASP A 268 -10.86 -3.02 25.75
C ASP A 268 -11.35 -1.85 24.90
N GLU A 269 -11.10 -0.63 25.37
CA GLU A 269 -11.38 0.62 24.67
C GLU A 269 -10.16 1.53 24.74
N TYR A 270 -9.94 2.30 23.68
CA TYR A 270 -8.77 3.16 23.54
C TYR A 270 -9.18 4.57 23.12
N GLU A 271 -8.43 5.56 23.57
CA GLU A 271 -8.51 6.94 23.09
C GLU A 271 -7.21 7.32 22.39
N VAL A 272 -7.33 7.85 21.18
CA VAL A 272 -6.26 8.57 20.51
C VAL A 272 -6.59 10.05 20.45
N VAL A 273 -5.64 10.88 20.86
CA VAL A 273 -5.75 12.33 20.81
C VAL A 273 -4.75 12.88 19.82
N LEU A 274 -5.22 13.59 18.78
CA LEU A 274 -4.37 14.31 17.84
C LEU A 274 -4.55 15.81 18.06
N ARG A 275 -3.57 16.46 18.70
CA ARG A 275 -3.57 17.92 18.94
C ARG A 275 -2.94 18.69 17.79
N HIS A 276 -3.45 19.89 17.56
CA HIS A 276 -2.84 20.91 16.71
C HIS A 276 -3.16 22.31 17.25
N GLY A 277 -2.16 23.00 17.79
CA GLY A 277 -2.36 24.22 18.58
C GLY A 277 -3.16 23.92 19.86
N ASP A 278 -4.14 24.76 20.17
CA ASP A 278 -5.02 24.58 21.34
C ASP A 278 -6.20 23.62 21.08
N ASP A 279 -6.33 23.15 19.84
CA ASP A 279 -7.43 22.28 19.41
C ASP A 279 -6.98 20.81 19.34
N ALA A 280 -7.95 19.91 19.45
CA ALA A 280 -7.70 18.48 19.32
C ALA A 280 -8.87 17.76 18.62
N VAL A 281 -8.55 16.63 17.99
CA VAL A 281 -9.53 15.60 17.67
C VAL A 281 -9.23 14.35 18.49
N ARG A 282 -10.25 13.84 19.16
CA ARG A 282 -10.22 12.58 19.89
C ARG A 282 -10.93 11.51 19.08
N LEU A 283 -10.33 10.34 19.00
CA LEU A 283 -10.89 9.17 18.35
C LEU A 283 -10.93 8.04 19.36
N TYR A 284 -12.12 7.48 19.56
CA TYR A 284 -12.35 6.36 20.45
C TYR A 284 -12.39 5.09 19.63
N LEU A 285 -11.58 4.10 20.01
CA LEU A 285 -11.44 2.84 19.30
C LEU A 285 -11.85 1.68 20.19
N ASP A 286 -12.45 0.65 19.59
CA ASP A 286 -12.67 -0.64 20.26
C ASP A 286 -11.40 -1.52 20.23
N SER A 287 -11.51 -2.73 20.78
CA SER A 287 -10.42 -3.72 20.84
C SER A 287 -9.87 -4.14 19.47
N THR A 288 -10.56 -3.84 18.37
CA THR A 288 -10.15 -4.16 16.99
C THR A 288 -9.53 -2.96 16.27
N ALA A 289 -9.23 -1.88 17.00
CA ALA A 289 -8.79 -0.61 16.43
C ALA A 289 -9.81 0.03 15.47
N THR A 290 -11.10 -0.29 15.62
CA THR A 290 -12.17 0.38 14.86
C THR A 290 -12.57 1.65 15.58
N VAL A 291 -12.56 2.79 14.88
CA VAL A 291 -13.05 4.06 15.42
C VAL A 291 -14.57 4.01 15.56
N VAL A 292 -15.07 4.01 16.79
CA VAL A 292 -16.50 3.95 17.12
C VAL A 292 -17.10 5.33 17.38
N GLN A 293 -16.28 6.28 17.81
CA GLN A 293 -16.71 7.65 18.12
C GLN A 293 -15.57 8.64 17.87
N THR A 294 -15.92 9.88 17.51
CA THR A 294 -14.97 10.99 17.39
C THR A 294 -15.50 12.24 18.06
N GLU A 295 -14.63 12.97 18.76
CA GLU A 295 -14.94 14.25 19.39
C GLU A 295 -13.95 15.32 18.91
N ARG A 296 -14.43 16.52 18.59
CA ARG A 296 -13.57 17.68 18.32
C ARG A 296 -13.58 18.58 19.55
N VAL A 297 -12.40 18.84 20.11
CA VAL A 297 -12.20 19.75 21.22
C VAL A 297 -11.57 21.02 20.66
N ARG A 298 -12.18 22.18 20.92
CA ARG A 298 -11.58 23.48 20.63
C ARG A 298 -11.03 24.07 21.92
N GLY A 299 -9.88 24.73 21.86
CA GLY A 299 -9.45 25.64 22.91
C GLY A 299 -10.51 26.73 23.12
N GLU A 300 -10.55 27.36 24.30
CA GLU A 300 -11.64 28.26 24.79
C GLU A 300 -11.96 29.51 23.92
N SER A 301 -11.54 29.59 22.66
CA SER A 301 -11.67 30.75 21.78
C SER A 301 -12.53 30.56 20.50
N GLY A 302 -13.22 29.42 20.29
CA GLY A 302 -13.91 29.16 19.00
C GLY A 302 -15.40 28.79 19.05
N GLU A 303 -16.28 29.79 18.93
CA GLU A 303 -17.76 29.66 18.79
C GLU A 303 -18.21 28.59 17.77
N PHE A 304 -19.28 27.86 18.13
CA PHE A 304 -19.93 26.84 17.31
C PHE A 304 -20.69 27.47 16.13
N ARG A 305 -20.59 26.86 14.95
CA ARG A 305 -21.68 26.83 13.97
C ARG A 305 -22.07 25.38 13.77
N PRO A 306 -23.30 24.96 14.10
CA PRO A 306 -23.74 23.60 13.85
C PRO A 306 -23.92 23.39 12.33
N SER A 307 -23.46 22.24 11.85
CA SER A 307 -23.86 21.66 10.56
C SER A 307 -25.16 20.90 10.71
#